data_AF-A0A917AJS5-F1
#
_entry.id   AF-A0A917AJS5-F1
#
_cell.length_a   1.000
_cell.length_b   1.000
_cell.length_c   1.000
_cell.angle_alpha   90.00
_cell.angle_beta   90.00
_cell.angle_gamma   90.00
#
_symmetry.space_group_name_H-M   'P 1'
#
loop_
_entity.id
_entity.type
_entity.pdbx_description
1 polymer ?
#
loop_
_entity_poly.entity_id
_entity_poly.type
_entity_poly.pdbx_seq_one_letter_code
_entity_poly.pdbx_strand_id
1 'polypeptide(L)'
;MNHFGDDFPQFRNPLAELFQALREGPDYSVQIMKTQIMVRFRGEKVGGLNHILWHFYISKVFVRGHGTPELLKSYGFEWISHNETHQYWKLEGVEHHQSFKGAIEAMTGCSVM
;
A
#
# COMPACT_ATOMS: atom_id res chain seq x y z
N MET A 1 -13.91 40.45 11.13
CA MET A 1 -13.04 39.58 11.96
C MET A 1 -13.70 38.22 12.00
N ASN A 2 -13.23 37.28 11.19
CA ASN A 2 -13.71 35.90 11.24
C ASN A 2 -12.82 35.14 12.22
N HIS A 3 -13.41 34.64 13.30
CA HIS A 3 -12.79 33.64 14.16
C HIS A 3 -12.71 32.33 13.39
N PHE A 4 -11.52 32.01 12.90
CA PHE A 4 -11.14 30.64 12.61
C PHE A 4 -10.89 29.96 13.97
N GLY A 5 -11.84 29.11 14.37
CA GLY A 5 -11.65 28.20 15.48
C GLY A 5 -10.74 27.07 15.03
N ASP A 6 -9.48 27.16 15.44
CA ASP A 6 -8.65 26.00 15.74
C ASP A 6 -9.41 25.12 16.74
N ASP A 7 -9.75 23.89 16.36
CA ASP A 7 -9.89 22.74 17.26
C ASP A 7 -10.27 21.48 16.45
N PHE A 8 -9.29 20.96 15.72
CA PHE A 8 -9.23 19.54 15.43
C PHE A 8 -7.85 19.07 15.87
N PRO A 9 -7.72 18.08 16.78
CA PRO A 9 -6.43 17.45 16.99
C PRO A 9 -5.98 16.88 15.65
N GLN A 10 -4.87 17.39 15.15
CA GLN A 10 -4.20 16.97 13.92
C GLN A 10 -3.64 15.55 14.10
N PHE A 11 -4.50 14.56 14.27
CA PHE A 11 -4.12 13.17 14.12
C PHE A 11 -3.84 12.96 12.63
N ARG A 12 -2.61 13.33 12.22
CA ARG A 12 -1.99 12.87 11.00
C ARG A 12 -2.08 11.35 11.03
N ASN A 13 -3.02 10.82 10.27
CA ASN A 13 -3.19 9.39 10.12
C ASN A 13 -2.10 8.93 9.13
N PRO A 14 -1.04 8.24 9.57
CA PRO A 14 0.10 7.91 8.70
C PRO A 14 -0.30 7.06 7.49
N LEU A 15 -1.41 6.32 7.62
CA LEU A 15 -2.01 5.56 6.53
C LEU A 15 -2.64 6.48 5.48
N ALA A 16 -3.35 7.53 5.91
CA ALA A 16 -3.94 8.52 5.01
C ALA A 16 -2.84 9.31 4.28
N GLU A 17 -1.78 9.70 5.00
CA GLU A 17 -0.61 10.38 4.40
C GLU A 17 0.06 9.52 3.33
N LEU A 18 0.26 8.22 3.58
CA LEU A 18 0.82 7.29 2.59
C LEU A 18 -0.03 7.22 1.31
N PHE A 19 -1.34 7.03 1.43
CA PHE A 19 -2.20 6.93 0.25
C PHE A 19 -2.40 8.27 -0.46
N GLN A 20 -2.30 9.38 0.26
CA GLN A 20 -2.29 10.71 -0.34
C GLN A 20 -1.01 10.93 -1.16
N ALA A 21 0.16 10.66 -0.58
CA ALA A 21 1.45 10.73 -1.28
C ALA A 21 1.46 9.86 -2.56
N LEU A 22 0.97 8.62 -2.47
CA LEU A 22 0.81 7.74 -3.62
C LEU A 22 -0.17 8.27 -4.68
N ARG A 23 -1.16 9.07 -4.30
CA ARG A 23 -2.14 9.63 -5.24
C ARG A 23 -1.60 10.88 -5.95
N GLU A 24 -0.76 11.64 -5.26
CA GLU A 24 -0.16 12.87 -5.78
C GLU A 24 1.09 12.61 -6.63
N GLY A 25 1.76 11.46 -6.43
CA GLY A 25 2.91 11.04 -7.22
C GLY A 25 2.59 10.72 -8.69
N PRO A 26 3.53 10.94 -9.63
CA PRO A 26 3.28 10.79 -11.07
C PRO A 26 3.22 9.33 -11.54
N ASP A 27 3.87 8.40 -10.83
CA ASP A 27 3.97 7.00 -11.23
C ASP A 27 2.85 6.12 -10.68
N TYR A 28 2.12 6.63 -9.68
CA TYR A 28 1.16 5.85 -8.91
C TYR A 28 -0.26 6.33 -9.15
N SER A 29 -1.22 5.43 -8.96
CA SER A 29 -2.62 5.81 -8.80
C SER A 29 -3.26 4.99 -7.70
N VAL A 30 -4.21 5.63 -7.00
CA VAL A 30 -4.93 5.04 -5.88
C VAL A 30 -6.42 4.99 -6.20
N GLN A 31 -7.01 3.79 -6.10
CA GLN A 31 -8.43 3.55 -6.31
C GLN A 31 -9.05 3.02 -5.02
N ILE A 32 -10.04 3.73 -4.48
CA ILE A 32 -10.81 3.28 -3.32
C ILE A 32 -11.98 2.42 -3.81
N MET A 33 -12.05 1.19 -3.31
CA MET A 33 -13.11 0.22 -3.60
C MET A 33 -13.83 -0.17 -2.31
N LYS A 34 -14.89 -0.98 -2.44
CA LYS A 34 -15.70 -1.42 -1.29
C LYS A 34 -14.89 -2.13 -0.18
N THR A 35 -13.87 -2.90 -0.55
CA THR A 35 -13.07 -3.72 0.38
C THR A 35 -11.61 -3.30 0.46
N GLN A 36 -11.13 -2.59 -0.57
CA GLN A 36 -9.71 -2.36 -0.77
C GLN A 36 -9.44 -0.92 -1.18
N ILE A 37 -8.33 -0.37 -0.68
CA ILE A 37 -7.65 0.76 -1.30
C ILE A 37 -6.57 0.14 -2.19
N MET A 38 -6.74 0.23 -3.51
CA MET A 38 -5.84 -0.37 -4.49
C MET A 38 -4.81 0.64 -4.96
N VAL A 39 -3.54 0.21 -5.00
CA VAL A 39 -2.42 0.96 -5.56
C VAL A 39 -2.02 0.35 -6.89
N ARG A 40 -1.81 1.20 -7.89
CA ARG A 40 -1.24 0.84 -9.19
C ARG A 40 0.03 1.64 -9.44
N PHE A 41 0.99 1.01 -10.12
CA PHE A 41 2.22 1.63 -10.60
C PHE A 41 2.20 1.57 -12.13
N ARG A 42 2.20 2.74 -12.79
CA ARG A 42 2.14 2.87 -14.27
C ARG A 42 1.05 2.00 -14.93
N GLY A 43 -0.10 1.89 -14.25
CA GLY A 43 -1.26 1.10 -14.69
C GLY A 43 -1.30 -0.34 -14.19
N GLU A 44 -0.19 -0.92 -13.74
CA GLU A 44 -0.11 -2.28 -13.20
C GLU A 44 -0.58 -2.34 -11.75
N LYS A 45 -1.35 -3.37 -11.38
CA LYS A 45 -1.82 -3.56 -10.00
C LYS A 45 -0.69 -4.02 -9.10
N VAL A 46 -0.24 -3.14 -8.21
CA VAL A 46 0.77 -3.44 -7.19
C VAL A 46 0.13 -4.25 -6.07
N GLY A 47 -0.95 -3.73 -5.48
CA GLY A 47 -1.45 -4.20 -4.19
C GLY A 47 -2.29 -3.14 -3.51
N GLY A 48 -2.17 -3.02 -2.19
CA GLY A 48 -2.76 -1.94 -1.41
C GLY A 48 -3.18 -2.40 -0.03
N LEU A 49 -4.24 -1.81 0.51
CA LEU A 49 -4.81 -2.15 1.82
C LEU A 49 -6.16 -2.84 1.64
N ASN A 50 -6.38 -3.95 2.36
CA ASN A 50 -7.72 -4.45 2.63
C ASN A 50 -8.24 -3.74 3.89
N HIS A 51 -9.16 -2.79 3.75
CA HIS A 51 -9.63 -1.98 4.88
C HIS A 51 -10.73 -2.67 5.72
N ILE A 52 -11.17 -3.87 5.31
CA ILE A 52 -12.08 -4.69 6.13
C ILE A 52 -11.25 -5.55 7.09
N LEU A 53 -10.14 -6.09 6.60
CA LEU A 53 -9.24 -6.97 7.36
C LEU A 53 -7.99 -6.26 7.88
N TRP A 54 -7.86 -4.95 7.63
CA TRP A 54 -6.78 -4.07 8.10
C TRP A 54 -5.36 -4.59 7.87
N HIS A 55 -5.11 -5.19 6.71
CA HIS A 55 -3.78 -5.65 6.29
C HIS A 55 -3.40 -5.11 4.91
N PHE A 56 -2.10 -5.00 4.67
CA PHE A 56 -1.56 -4.73 3.35
C PHE A 56 -1.46 -6.01 2.53
N TYR A 57 -1.52 -5.86 1.22
CA TYR A 57 -1.31 -6.94 0.29
C TYR A 57 -0.54 -6.48 -0.96
N ILE A 58 0.24 -7.38 -1.55
CA ILE A 58 0.93 -7.20 -2.84
C ILE A 58 0.57 -8.35 -3.77
N SER A 59 0.26 -8.01 -5.02
CA SER A 59 -0.12 -8.91 -6.10
C SER A 59 1.02 -9.87 -6.45
N LYS A 60 0.71 -11.17 -6.54
CA LYS A 60 1.66 -12.19 -7.02
C LYS A 60 2.21 -11.89 -8.42
N VAL A 61 1.37 -11.31 -9.27
CA VAL A 61 1.74 -10.98 -10.67
C VAL A 61 2.75 -9.84 -10.68
N PHE A 62 2.55 -8.84 -9.82
CA PHE A 62 3.45 -7.70 -9.73
C PHE A 62 4.83 -8.13 -9.21
N VAL A 63 4.87 -8.95 -8.16
CA VAL A 63 6.15 -9.47 -7.62
C VAL A 63 6.92 -10.26 -8.66
N ARG A 64 6.26 -11.04 -9.53
CA ARG A 64 6.94 -11.80 -10.59
C ARG A 64 7.65 -10.90 -11.62
N GLY A 65 7.16 -9.68 -11.85
CA GLY A 65 7.73 -8.74 -12.80
C GLY A 65 8.75 -7.78 -12.19
N HIS A 66 8.61 -7.45 -10.91
CA HIS A 66 9.27 -6.29 -10.29
C HIS A 66 9.99 -6.62 -8.97
N GLY A 67 9.96 -7.86 -8.49
CA GLY A 67 10.56 -8.20 -7.19
C GLY A 67 10.88 -9.68 -7.03
N THR A 68 11.11 -10.09 -5.79
CA THR A 68 11.35 -11.50 -5.44
C THR A 68 10.62 -11.88 -4.14
N PRO A 69 10.33 -13.17 -3.93
CA PRO A 69 9.83 -13.66 -2.64
C PRO A 69 10.71 -13.24 -1.45
N GLU A 70 12.03 -13.27 -1.61
CA GLU A 70 13.02 -12.94 -0.58
C GLU A 70 12.96 -11.46 -0.21
N LEU A 71 12.81 -10.58 -1.22
CA LEU A 71 12.59 -9.15 -1.01
C LEU A 71 11.36 -8.91 -0.13
N LEU A 72 10.23 -9.52 -0.48
CA LEU A 72 9.00 -9.30 0.28
C LEU A 72 9.07 -9.86 1.70
N LYS A 73 9.70 -11.02 1.89
CA LYS A 73 9.97 -11.56 3.23
C LYS A 73 10.83 -10.61 4.08
N SER A 74 11.81 -9.92 3.48
CA SER A 74 12.63 -8.93 4.23
C SER A 74 11.83 -7.72 4.73
N TYR A 75 10.68 -7.44 4.12
CA TYR A 75 9.72 -6.41 4.57
C TYR A 75 8.60 -6.99 5.46
N GLY A 76 8.69 -8.26 5.86
CA GLY A 76 7.71 -8.92 6.73
C GLY A 76 6.46 -9.43 6.03
N PHE A 77 6.44 -9.51 4.69
CA PHE A 77 5.32 -10.09 3.98
C PHE A 77 5.35 -11.62 4.02
N GLU A 78 4.17 -12.20 4.18
CA GLU A 78 3.92 -13.63 4.14
C GLU A 78 3.14 -14.02 2.89
N TRP A 79 3.41 -15.20 2.34
CA TRP A 79 2.68 -15.70 1.19
C TRP A 79 1.35 -16.33 1.62
N ILE A 80 0.24 -15.84 1.07
CA ILE A 80 -1.10 -16.38 1.30
C ILE A 80 -1.60 -17.04 0.02
N SER A 81 -2.06 -18.29 0.15
CA SER A 81 -2.66 -19.06 -0.93
C SER A 81 -4.00 -19.61 -0.48
N HIS A 82 -5.11 -18.93 -0.85
CA HIS A 82 -6.45 -19.45 -0.57
C HIS A 82 -6.85 -20.54 -1.58
N ASN A 83 -6.45 -20.36 -2.85
CA ASN A 83 -6.58 -21.33 -3.94
C ASN A 83 -5.59 -20.94 -5.06
N GLU A 84 -5.56 -21.68 -6.16
CA GLU A 84 -4.62 -21.43 -7.27
C GLU A 84 -4.77 -20.04 -7.92
N THR A 85 -5.99 -19.50 -7.93
CA THR A 85 -6.29 -18.21 -8.56
C THR A 85 -6.16 -17.03 -7.59
N HIS A 86 -6.31 -17.25 -6.29
CA HIS A 86 -6.26 -16.24 -5.26
C HIS A 86 -5.07 -16.44 -4.33
N GLN A 87 -3.93 -15.88 -4.76
CA GLN A 87 -2.69 -15.87 -3.99
C GLN A 87 -2.07 -14.47 -4.02
N TYR A 88 -1.50 -14.06 -2.91
CA TYR A 88 -0.91 -12.73 -2.74
C TYR A 88 0.06 -12.73 -1.57
N TRP A 89 0.86 -11.68 -1.50
CA TRP A 89 1.72 -11.41 -0.35
C TRP A 89 0.97 -10.53 0.62
N LYS A 90 0.93 -10.89 1.89
CA LYS A 90 0.19 -10.20 2.95
C LYS A 90 1.16 -9.63 3.98
N LEU A 91 0.87 -8.44 4.47
CA LEU A 91 1.54 -7.85 5.61
C LEU A 91 0.46 -7.42 6.60
N GLU A 92 0.41 -8.10 7.75
CA GLU A 92 -0.61 -7.91 8.79
C GLU A 92 -0.49 -6.52 9.44
N GLY A 93 -1.60 -5.86 9.75
CA GLY A 93 -1.58 -4.61 10.50
C GLY A 93 -1.28 -3.35 9.67
N VAL A 94 -1.99 -2.27 9.98
CA VAL A 94 -1.80 -0.95 9.34
C VAL A 94 -0.57 -0.21 9.85
N GLU A 95 -0.07 -0.57 11.03
CA GLU A 95 1.15 -0.06 11.63
C GLU A 95 2.40 -0.35 10.78
N HIS A 96 2.36 -1.35 9.90
CA HIS A 96 3.45 -1.70 9.00
C HIS A 96 3.40 -0.95 7.65
N HIS A 97 2.68 0.17 7.58
CA HIS A 97 2.58 0.98 6.36
C HIS A 97 3.93 1.42 5.78
N GLN A 98 4.95 1.64 6.62
CA GLN A 98 6.31 1.95 6.15
C GLN A 98 7.00 0.75 5.48
N SER A 99 6.74 -0.48 5.94
CA SER A 99 7.23 -1.69 5.27
C SER A 99 6.55 -1.90 3.93
N PHE A 100 5.25 -1.62 3.83
CA PHE A 100 4.55 -1.60 2.55
C PHE A 100 5.15 -0.55 1.60
N LYS A 101 5.39 0.68 2.10
CA LYS A 101 6.05 1.75 1.33
C LYS A 101 7.42 1.31 0.83
N GLY A 102 8.29 0.83 1.71
CA GLY A 102 9.64 0.39 1.34
C GLY A 102 9.64 -0.76 0.34
N ALA A 103 8.70 -1.72 0.48
CA ALA A 103 8.56 -2.81 -0.48
C ALA A 103 8.19 -2.33 -1.88
N ILE A 104 7.24 -1.40 -2.02
CA ILE A 104 6.85 -0.87 -3.33
C ILE A 104 7.93 0.02 -3.93
N GLU A 105 8.65 0.82 -3.13
CA GLU A 105 9.79 1.62 -3.60
C GLU A 105 10.94 0.73 -4.08
N ALA A 106 11.24 -0.35 -3.35
CA ALA A 106 12.29 -1.30 -3.73
C ALA A 106 11.95 -2.07 -5.01
N MET A 107 10.69 -2.45 -5.22
CA MET A 107 10.27 -3.13 -6.44
C MET A 107 10.21 -2.19 -7.66
N THR A 108 9.81 -0.94 -7.46
CA THR A 108 9.59 0.00 -8.58
C THR A 108 10.80 0.86 -8.89
N GLY A 109 11.72 1.03 -7.94
CA GLY A 109 12.78 2.04 -8.01
C GLY A 109 12.27 3.49 -7.88
N CYS A 110 10.98 3.69 -7.57
CA CYS A 110 10.34 5.01 -7.51
C CYS A 110 9.92 5.34 -6.07
N SER A 111 10.50 6.40 -5.52
CA SER A 111 10.15 6.90 -4.19
C SER A 111 8.73 7.45 -4.13
N VAL A 112 8.05 7.18 -3.02
CA VAL A 112 6.77 7.77 -2.64
C VAL A 112 7.10 9.00 -1.79
N MET A 113 6.98 10.18 -2.42
CA MET A 113 7.28 11.49 -1.82
C MET A 113 6.12 12.00 -0.98
#